data_AF-A0A967M4D7-F1
#
_entry.id   AF-A0A967M4D7-F1
#
_cell.length_a   1.000
_cell.length_b   1.000
_cell.length_c   1.000
_cell.angle_alpha   90.00
_cell.angle_beta   90.00
_cell.angle_gamma   90.00
#
_symmetry.space_group_name_H-M   'P 1'
#
loop_
_entity.id
_entity.type
_entity.pdbx_description
1 polymer ?
#
loop_
_entity_poly.entity_id
_entity_poly.type
_entity_poly.pdbx_seq_one_letter_code
_entity_poly.pdbx_strand_id
1 'polypeptide(L)'
;MPGKEKTLKPLPRFKSDEEAERFVDDADLTDYDLSDGRSVRFEFEKKTARINMRMPEGLFRAIKKRAAERGIPYQRFIRETLEKEVTR
;
A
#
# COMPACT_ATOMS: atom_id res chain seq x y z
N MET A 1 12.58 -25.99 15.93
CA MET A 1 13.78 -26.16 15.08
C MET A 1 14.47 -24.81 15.03
N PRO A 2 15.65 -24.60 15.63
CA PRO A 2 16.34 -23.33 15.48
C PRO A 2 16.96 -23.31 14.07
N GLY A 3 16.25 -22.69 13.12
CA GLY A 3 16.80 -22.44 11.79
C GLY A 3 17.95 -21.45 11.92
N LYS A 4 19.12 -21.79 11.36
CA LYS A 4 20.27 -20.87 11.28
C LYS A 4 19.80 -19.53 10.70
N GLU A 5 20.09 -18.43 11.40
CA GLU A 5 19.86 -17.08 10.88
C GLU A 5 20.71 -16.92 9.61
N LYS A 6 20.06 -16.90 8.44
CA LYS A 6 20.70 -16.52 7.19
C LYS A 6 21.01 -15.02 7.27
N THR A 7 22.28 -14.65 7.16
CA THR A 7 22.67 -13.24 6.98
C THR A 7 22.23 -12.79 5.59
N LEU A 8 21.27 -11.86 5.53
CA LEU A 8 20.74 -11.32 4.29
C LEU A 8 21.74 -10.36 3.63
N LYS A 9 21.80 -10.36 2.29
CA LYS A 9 22.66 -9.47 1.50
C LYS A 9 22.02 -8.08 1.39
N PRO A 10 22.79 -6.99 1.35
CA PRO A 10 22.23 -5.67 1.08
C PRO A 10 21.67 -5.60 -0.35
N LEU A 11 20.57 -4.87 -0.53
CA LEU A 11 20.02 -4.57 -1.86
C LEU A 11 21.03 -3.73 -2.69
N PRO A 12 21.26 -4.07 -3.97
CA PRO A 12 22.12 -3.27 -4.84
C PRO A 12 21.51 -1.90 -5.12
N ARG A 13 22.36 -0.93 -5.49
CA ARG A 13 21.91 0.35 -6.07
C ARG A 13 21.94 0.27 -7.59
N PHE A 14 20.78 0.42 -8.21
CA PHE A 14 20.62 0.43 -9.66
C PHE A 14 20.69 1.85 -10.20
N LYS A 15 21.22 2.00 -11.41
CA LYS A 15 21.32 3.30 -12.12
C LYS A 15 20.14 3.54 -13.07
N SER A 16 19.34 2.51 -13.34
CA SER A 16 18.18 2.56 -14.23
C SER A 16 17.13 1.55 -13.79
N ASP A 17 15.87 1.79 -14.19
CA ASP A 17 14.76 0.89 -13.93
C ASP A 17 14.96 -0.46 -14.63
N GLU A 18 15.49 -0.46 -15.86
CA GLU A 18 15.79 -1.67 -16.64
C GLU A 18 16.84 -2.58 -15.95
N GLU A 19 17.78 -1.99 -15.22
CA GLU A 19 18.77 -2.73 -14.42
C GLU A 19 18.12 -3.35 -13.18
N ALA A 20 17.20 -2.60 -12.53
CA ALA A 20 16.44 -3.11 -11.40
C ALA A 20 15.48 -4.24 -11.81
N GLU A 21 14.83 -4.12 -12.97
CA GLU A 21 13.93 -5.14 -13.52
C GLU A 21 14.67 -6.44 -13.80
N ARG A 22 15.81 -6.37 -14.52
CA ARG A 22 16.68 -7.54 -14.76
C ARG A 22 17.13 -8.20 -13.45
N PHE A 23 17.48 -7.41 -12.44
CA PHE A 23 17.85 -7.97 -11.14
C PHE A 23 16.71 -8.73 -10.49
N VAL A 24 15.48 -8.20 -10.53
CA VAL A 24 14.30 -8.85 -9.95
C VAL A 24 13.95 -10.15 -10.70
N ASP A 25 14.13 -10.17 -12.02
CA ASP A 25 13.86 -11.36 -12.83
C ASP A 25 14.85 -12.51 -12.56
N ASP A 26 16.13 -12.17 -12.34
CA ASP A 26 17.21 -13.17 -12.24
C ASP A 26 17.57 -13.55 -10.79
N ALA A 27 17.35 -12.67 -9.82
CA ALA A 27 17.81 -12.87 -8.43
C ALA A 27 16.75 -13.52 -7.53
N ASP A 28 17.17 -14.44 -6.67
CA ASP A 28 16.35 -14.89 -5.54
C ASP A 28 16.27 -13.79 -4.47
N LEU A 29 15.16 -13.09 -4.41
CA LEU A 29 14.93 -11.98 -3.47
C LEU A 29 14.92 -12.43 -2.01
N THR A 30 14.76 -13.72 -1.70
CA THR A 30 14.79 -14.22 -0.31
C THR A 30 16.18 -14.15 0.34
N ASP A 31 17.22 -13.95 -0.47
CA ASP A 31 18.59 -13.77 -0.02
C ASP A 31 18.95 -12.32 0.34
N TYR A 32 18.04 -11.36 0.11
CA TYR A 32 18.30 -9.92 0.27
C TYR A 32 17.53 -9.29 1.44
N ASP A 33 18.10 -8.24 2.03
CA ASP A 33 17.46 -7.45 3.08
C ASP A 33 16.42 -6.50 2.46
N LEU A 34 15.15 -6.82 2.66
CA LEU A 34 13.99 -6.05 2.22
C LEU A 34 13.32 -5.28 3.37
N SER A 35 13.98 -5.14 4.53
CA SER A 35 13.39 -4.54 5.74
C SER A 35 12.99 -3.07 5.58
N ASP A 36 13.66 -2.33 4.69
CA ASP A 36 13.29 -0.95 4.31
C ASP A 36 12.05 -0.88 3.40
N GLY A 37 11.56 -2.02 2.92
CA GLY A 37 10.36 -2.13 2.10
C GLY A 37 9.12 -1.59 2.80
N ARG A 38 8.36 -0.73 2.11
CA ARG A 38 7.07 -0.24 2.61
C ARG A 38 5.95 -0.96 1.90
N SER A 39 5.02 -1.53 2.66
CA SER A 39 3.81 -2.12 2.10
C SER A 39 3.00 -1.04 1.37
N VAL A 40 2.80 -1.21 0.07
CA VAL A 40 1.94 -0.37 -0.76
C VAL A 40 0.70 -1.16 -1.15
N ARG A 41 -0.48 -0.58 -0.94
CA ARG A 41 -1.75 -1.15 -1.43
C ARG A 41 -2.15 -0.44 -2.72
N PHE A 42 -2.09 -1.17 -3.82
CA PHE A 42 -2.57 -0.72 -5.11
C PHE A 42 -4.10 -0.92 -5.22
N GLU A 43 -4.79 0.05 -5.80
CA GLU A 43 -6.22 -0.04 -6.12
C GLU A 43 -6.36 -0.68 -7.51
N PHE A 44 -6.65 -1.98 -7.57
CA PHE A 44 -6.82 -2.69 -8.85
C PHE A 44 -8.28 -2.77 -9.32
N GLU A 45 -9.25 -2.61 -8.41
CA GLU A 45 -10.66 -2.68 -8.77
C GLU A 45 -11.14 -1.44 -9.52
N LYS A 46 -11.87 -1.67 -10.61
CA LYS A 46 -12.50 -0.60 -11.38
C LYS A 46 -13.64 0.02 -10.58
N LYS A 47 -13.74 1.36 -10.58
CA LYS A 47 -14.80 2.13 -9.92
C LYS A 47 -16.13 2.00 -10.68
N THR A 48 -16.82 0.87 -10.54
CA THR A 48 -18.01 0.51 -11.33
C THR A 48 -19.33 0.96 -10.69
N ALA A 49 -19.37 1.19 -9.37
CA ALA A 49 -20.59 1.58 -8.64
C ALA A 49 -20.49 3.00 -8.03
N ARG A 50 -21.63 3.68 -7.90
CA ARG A 50 -21.73 5.02 -7.26
C ARG A 50 -22.53 4.91 -5.95
N ILE A 51 -22.04 5.58 -4.92
CA ILE A 51 -22.74 5.72 -3.63
C ILE A 51 -23.37 7.12 -3.57
N ASN A 52 -24.67 7.19 -3.34
CA ASN A 52 -25.40 8.43 -3.01
C ASN A 52 -26.09 8.24 -1.66
N MET A 53 -25.69 9.00 -0.64
CA MET A 53 -26.24 8.89 0.72
C MET A 53 -26.30 10.24 1.42
N ARG A 54 -27.24 10.37 2.36
CA ARG A 54 -27.31 11.52 3.26
C ARG A 54 -26.46 11.24 4.49
N MET A 55 -25.76 12.27 4.98
CA MET A 55 -24.97 12.19 6.20
C MET A 55 -24.95 13.53 6.93
N PRO A 56 -24.74 13.53 8.26
CA PRO A 56 -24.56 14.76 9.02
C PRO A 56 -23.36 15.56 8.51
N GLU A 57 -23.51 16.88 8.40
CA GLU A 57 -22.47 17.76 7.87
C GLU A 57 -21.18 17.71 8.70
N GLY A 58 -21.31 17.63 10.03
CA GLY A 58 -20.18 17.47 10.95
C GLY A 58 -19.36 16.22 10.67
N LEU A 59 -20.02 15.10 10.36
CA LEU A 59 -19.34 13.87 10.00
C LEU A 59 -18.59 14.00 8.66
N PHE A 60 -19.21 14.63 7.66
CA PHE A 60 -18.55 14.86 6.37
C PHE A 60 -17.30 15.73 6.50
N ARG A 61 -17.36 16.78 7.34
CA ARG A 61 -16.19 17.61 7.67
C ARG A 61 -15.08 16.80 8.35
N ALA A 62 -15.42 15.94 9.30
CA ALA A 62 -14.45 15.08 9.98
C ALA A 62 -13.76 14.10 9.02
N ILE A 63 -14.51 13.51 8.09
CA ILE A 63 -13.96 12.64 7.03
C ILE A 63 -12.96 13.41 6.16
N LYS A 64 -13.31 14.61 5.69
CA LYS A 64 -12.40 15.44 4.89
C LYS A 64 -11.12 15.78 5.65
N LYS A 65 -11.23 16.13 6.93
CA LYS A 65 -10.08 16.42 7.79
C LYS A 65 -9.14 15.21 7.90
N ARG A 66 -9.66 14.02 8.23
CA ARG A 66 -8.83 12.80 8.32
C ARG A 66 -8.21 12.37 6.99
N ALA A 67 -8.92 12.59 5.88
CA ALA A 67 -8.38 12.31 4.56
C ALA A 67 -7.19 13.24 4.24
N ALA A 68 -7.31 14.53 4.57
CA ALA A 68 -6.25 15.52 4.41
C ALA A 68 -5.02 15.22 5.28
N GLU A 69 -5.22 14.81 6.55
CA GLU A 69 -4.13 14.36 7.44
C GLU A 69 -3.34 13.18 6.86
N ARG A 70 -3.99 12.34 6.05
CA ARG A 70 -3.36 11.21 5.34
C ARG A 70 -2.88 11.56 3.93
N GLY A 71 -3.09 12.78 3.44
CA GLY A 71 -2.75 13.20 2.08
C GLY A 71 -3.51 12.44 0.98
N ILE A 72 -4.71 11.93 1.25
CA ILE A 72 -5.51 11.17 0.27
C ILE A 72 -6.85 11.85 -0.02
N PRO A 73 -7.46 11.62 -1.20
CA PRO A 73 -8.82 12.08 -1.47
C PRO A 73 -9.84 11.51 -0.47
N TYR A 74 -10.80 12.31 -0.04
CA TYR A 74 -11.82 11.88 0.94
C TYR A 74 -12.65 10.68 0.44
N GLN A 75 -12.89 10.56 -0.86
CA GLN A 75 -13.56 9.39 -1.45
C GLN A 75 -12.76 8.11 -1.25
N ARG A 76 -11.42 8.18 -1.39
CA ARG A 76 -10.52 7.05 -1.12
C ARG A 76 -10.56 6.68 0.35
N PHE A 77 -10.56 7.68 1.25
CA PHE A 77 -10.69 7.45 2.68
C PHE A 77 -12.00 6.73 3.04
N ILE A 78 -13.14 7.16 2.47
CA ILE A 78 -14.43 6.51 2.68
C ILE A 78 -14.37 5.05 2.23
N ARG A 79 -13.89 4.79 1.01
CA ARG A 79 -13.77 3.44 0.46
C ARG A 79 -12.92 2.53 1.35
N GLU A 80 -11.70 2.95 1.71
CA GLU A 80 -10.80 2.17 2.57
C GLU A 80 -11.41 1.90 3.95
N THR A 81 -12.21 2.84 4.47
CA THR A 81 -12.91 2.65 5.76
C THR A 81 -14.01 1.60 5.61
N LEU A 82 -14.84 1.69 4.57
CA LEU A 82 -15.90 0.71 4.31
C LEU A 82 -15.33 -0.69 4.05
N GLU A 83 -14.28 -0.79 3.23
CA GLU A 83 -13.59 -2.04 2.91
C GLU A 83 -13.06 -2.73 4.17
N LYS A 84 -12.48 -1.97 5.10
CA LYS A 84 -12.02 -2.50 6.40
C LYS A 84 -13.15 -3.05 7.27
N GLU A 85 -14.32 -2.43 7.24
CA GLU A 85 -15.47 -2.88 8.05
C GLU A 85 -16.16 -4.11 7.45
N VAL A 86 -16.23 -4.23 6.12
CA VAL A 86 -16.95 -5.34 5.46
C VAL A 86 -16.08 -6.57 5.16
N THR A 87 -14.75 -6.40 5.08
CA THR A 87 -13.79 -7.47 4.76
C THR A 87 -13.13 -8.05 6.03
N ARG A 88 -13.63 -7.68 7.21
CA ARG A 88 -13.16 -8.22 8.48
C ARG A 88 -13.89 -9.50 8.85
#